data_AF-A0A1F9XDE1-F1
#
_entry.id   AF-A0A1F9XDE1-F1
#
_cell.length_a   1.000
_cell.length_b   1.000
_cell.length_c   1.000
_cell.angle_alpha   90.00
_cell.angle_beta   90.00
_cell.angle_gamma   90.00
#
_symmetry.space_group_name_H-M   'P 1'
#
loop_
_entity.id
_entity.type
_entity.pdbx_description
1 polymer ?
#
loop_
_entity_poly.entity_id
_entity_poly.type
_entity_poly.pdbx_seq_one_letter_code
_entity_poly.pdbx_strand_id
1 'polypeptide(L)'
;MRQIIIILLIALFVPPGHWKENNSPKGDNKEMNTTQSNNLDKKIVESWGQQKNIFIKNNFEIIDWEKAKQILLKEKIRGGKQYHTGWLSIYTKNDRKYLVKQPKMDALQEFMMKERLKIEGFGTE
;
A
#
# COMPACT_ATOMS: atom_id res chain seq x y z
N MET A 1 -39.98 -45.80 36.29
CA MET A 1 -40.47 -44.95 35.17
C MET A 1 -39.30 -44.09 34.71
N ARG A 2 -38.74 -44.38 33.53
CA ARG A 2 -37.54 -43.73 32.98
C ARG A 2 -37.97 -42.52 32.15
N GLN A 3 -37.57 -41.31 32.55
CA GLN A 3 -37.71 -40.12 31.71
C GLN A 3 -36.49 -40.01 30.78
N ILE A 4 -36.76 -39.95 29.48
CA ILE A 4 -35.79 -39.88 28.40
C ILE A 4 -35.46 -38.40 28.17
N ILE A 5 -34.17 -38.05 28.28
CA ILE A 5 -33.65 -36.74 27.89
C ILE A 5 -33.59 -36.70 26.36
N ILE A 6 -34.40 -35.86 25.73
CA ILE A 6 -34.35 -35.63 24.28
C ILE A 6 -33.33 -34.51 24.03
N ILE A 7 -32.11 -34.89 23.64
CA ILE A 7 -31.11 -33.97 23.10
C ILE A 7 -31.46 -33.73 21.64
N LEU A 8 -32.07 -32.58 21.33
CA LEU A 8 -32.34 -32.16 19.97
C LEU A 8 -31.05 -31.57 19.37
N LEU A 9 -30.22 -32.43 18.80
CA LEU A 9 -29.04 -32.07 18.01
C LEU A 9 -29.51 -31.56 16.64
N ILE A 10 -29.69 -30.25 16.50
CA ILE A 10 -29.90 -29.61 15.21
C ILE A 10 -28.54 -29.54 14.51
N ALA A 11 -28.20 -30.60 13.79
CA ALA A 11 -27.11 -30.60 12.82
C ALA A 11 -27.55 -29.76 11.61
N LEU A 12 -27.04 -28.53 11.52
CA LEU A 12 -27.14 -27.72 10.31
C LEU A 12 -26.32 -28.41 9.21
N PHE A 13 -27.02 -29.13 8.34
CA PHE A 13 -26.52 -29.59 7.05
C PHE A 13 -26.09 -28.37 6.23
N VAL A 14 -24.80 -28.05 6.25
CA VAL A 14 -24.19 -27.18 5.25
C VAL A 14 -23.93 -28.04 4.02
N PRO A 15 -24.61 -27.80 2.87
CA PRO A 15 -24.36 -28.58 1.67
C PRO A 15 -22.90 -28.38 1.21
N PRO A 16 -22.20 -29.45 0.82
CA PRO A 16 -20.88 -29.34 0.23
C PRO A 16 -21.03 -28.92 -1.24
N GLY A 17 -20.19 -27.99 -1.69
CA GLY A 17 -19.93 -27.81 -3.12
C GLY A 17 -20.76 -26.73 -3.82
N HIS A 18 -20.27 -25.49 -3.72
CA HIS A 18 -19.94 -24.69 -4.89
C HIS A 18 -19.02 -23.55 -4.46
N TRP A 19 -17.79 -23.91 -4.08
CA TRP A 19 -16.69 -22.95 -4.17
C TRP A 19 -16.45 -22.72 -5.65
N LYS A 20 -17.12 -21.71 -6.20
CA LYS A 20 -16.80 -21.13 -7.49
C LYS A 20 -15.50 -20.34 -7.28
N GLU A 21 -14.42 -21.09 -7.18
CA GLU A 21 -13.07 -20.66 -7.52
C GLU A 21 -13.17 -20.19 -8.98
N ASN A 22 -13.25 -18.86 -9.17
CA ASN A 22 -12.98 -18.14 -10.43
C ASN A 22 -13.25 -16.65 -10.22
N ASN A 23 -12.56 -16.06 -9.24
CA ASN A 23 -12.20 -14.65 -9.26
C ASN A 23 -10.75 -14.53 -8.77
N SER A 24 -9.86 -15.36 -9.32
CA SER A 24 -8.51 -14.87 -9.56
C SER A 24 -8.71 -13.67 -10.49
N PRO A 25 -8.43 -12.42 -10.08
CA PRO A 25 -8.44 -11.33 -11.02
C PRO A 25 -7.47 -11.74 -12.13
N LYS A 26 -8.02 -12.04 -13.31
CA LYS A 26 -7.27 -12.07 -14.56
C LYS A 26 -6.43 -10.82 -14.49
N GLY A 27 -5.11 -11.00 -14.54
CA GLY A 27 -4.17 -9.91 -14.49
C GLY A 27 -4.51 -8.93 -15.59
N ASP A 28 -5.26 -7.89 -15.22
CA ASP A 28 -4.96 -6.57 -15.71
C ASP A 28 -3.49 -6.41 -15.35
N ASN A 29 -2.62 -6.56 -16.33
CA ASN A 29 -1.32 -5.90 -16.31
C ASN A 29 -1.65 -4.40 -16.22
N LYS A 30 -2.05 -3.95 -15.02
CA LYS A 30 -1.92 -2.57 -14.60
C LYS A 30 -0.44 -2.34 -14.74
N GLU A 31 -0.03 -1.77 -15.87
CA GLU A 31 1.34 -1.34 -16.07
C GLU A 31 1.75 -0.63 -14.78
N MET A 32 2.73 -1.21 -14.08
CA MET A 32 3.27 -0.57 -12.90
C MET A 32 3.86 0.74 -13.40
N ASN A 33 3.18 1.84 -13.10
CA ASN A 33 3.68 3.17 -13.40
C ASN A 33 4.89 3.41 -12.52
N THR A 34 6.07 3.25 -13.10
CA THR A 34 7.33 3.52 -12.43
C THR A 34 7.86 4.88 -12.87
N THR A 35 8.80 5.43 -12.12
CA THR A 35 9.48 6.67 -12.51
C THR A 35 10.30 6.57 -13.81
N GLN A 36 10.47 5.36 -14.36
CA GLN A 36 11.11 5.11 -15.66
C GLN A 36 10.11 4.76 -16.77
N SER A 37 8.80 4.74 -16.50
CA SER A 37 7.79 4.45 -17.51
C SER A 37 7.78 5.52 -18.61
N ASN A 38 7.72 5.10 -19.87
CA ASN A 38 7.80 5.99 -21.04
C ASN A 38 6.57 6.92 -21.17
N ASN A 39 5.43 6.54 -20.60
CA ASN A 39 4.14 7.22 -20.78
C ASN A 39 3.66 7.94 -19.50
N LEU A 40 4.58 8.46 -18.68
CA LEU A 40 4.18 9.24 -17.51
C LEU A 40 3.59 10.59 -17.91
N ASP A 41 2.55 11.02 -17.17
CA ASP A 41 1.98 12.37 -17.30
C ASP A 41 3.09 13.41 -17.06
N LYS A 42 3.24 14.33 -18.02
CA LYS A 42 4.21 15.42 -17.97
C LYS A 42 4.08 16.25 -16.68
N LYS A 43 2.85 16.49 -16.20
CA LYS A 43 2.60 17.25 -14.96
C LYS A 43 3.16 16.54 -13.74
N ILE A 44 3.08 15.21 -13.70
CA ILE A 44 3.67 14.41 -12.62
C ILE A 44 5.19 14.59 -12.63
N VAL A 45 5.81 14.42 -13.81
CA VAL A 45 7.27 14.53 -13.96
C VAL A 45 7.78 15.94 -13.63
N GLU A 46 7.06 16.99 -14.05
CA GLU A 46 7.39 18.38 -13.73
C GLU A 46 7.29 18.64 -12.22
N SER A 47 6.33 18.03 -11.52
CA SER A 47 6.14 18.20 -10.08
C SER A 47 7.27 17.62 -9.22
N TRP A 48 8.18 16.83 -9.80
CA TRP A 48 9.34 16.29 -9.11
C TRP A 48 10.44 17.33 -8.88
N GLY A 49 10.42 18.44 -9.63
CA GLY A 49 11.40 19.53 -9.51
C GLY A 49 12.85 19.03 -9.64
N GLN A 50 13.71 19.51 -8.75
CA GLN A 50 15.14 19.17 -8.74
C GLN A 50 15.40 17.67 -8.48
N GLN A 51 14.45 16.95 -7.90
CA GLN A 51 14.60 15.54 -7.53
C GLN A 51 14.27 14.55 -8.66
N LYS A 52 13.90 15.07 -9.85
CA LYS A 52 13.59 14.27 -11.04
C LYS A 52 14.64 13.20 -11.32
N ASN A 53 15.92 13.57 -11.32
CA ASN A 53 17.00 12.64 -11.64
C ASN A 53 17.13 11.52 -10.57
N ILE A 54 16.90 11.85 -9.30
CA ILE A 54 16.92 10.87 -8.20
C ILE A 54 15.76 9.89 -8.35
N PHE A 55 14.57 10.38 -8.68
CA PHE A 55 13.39 9.54 -8.85
C PHE A 55 13.55 8.60 -10.05
N ILE A 56 13.98 9.10 -11.20
CA ILE A 56 14.25 8.28 -12.38
C ILE A 56 15.33 7.23 -12.10
N LYS A 57 16.46 7.63 -11.48
CA LYS A 57 17.58 6.72 -11.17
C LYS A 57 17.15 5.55 -10.28
N ASN A 58 16.22 5.76 -9.36
CA ASN A 58 15.84 4.75 -8.37
C ASN A 58 14.69 3.84 -8.78
N ASN A 59 14.01 4.14 -9.89
CA ASN A 59 12.90 3.36 -10.44
C ASN A 59 11.79 3.05 -9.41
N PHE A 60 11.19 4.10 -8.83
CA PHE A 60 10.11 3.92 -7.86
C PHE A 60 8.80 3.55 -8.52
N GLU A 61 8.00 2.69 -7.89
CA GLU A 61 6.59 2.52 -8.23
C GLU A 61 5.80 3.75 -7.74
N ILE A 62 5.10 4.41 -8.65
CA ILE A 62 4.25 5.56 -8.33
C ILE A 62 2.90 5.03 -7.85
N ILE A 63 2.53 5.42 -6.63
CA ILE A 63 1.29 4.99 -5.99
C ILE A 63 0.51 6.20 -5.46
N ASP A 64 -0.78 6.01 -5.24
CA ASP A 64 -1.61 6.99 -4.54
C ASP A 64 -1.42 6.95 -3.01
N TRP A 65 -1.96 7.97 -2.34
CA TRP A 65 -1.86 8.12 -0.89
C TRP A 65 -2.57 7.01 -0.11
N GLU A 66 -3.70 6.51 -0.60
CA GLU A 66 -4.43 5.43 0.07
C GLU A 66 -3.63 4.13 0.08
N LYS A 67 -3.03 3.77 -1.07
CA LYS A 67 -2.13 2.63 -1.19
C LYS A 67 -0.87 2.82 -0.35
N ALA A 68 -0.33 4.04 -0.27
CA ALA A 68 0.81 4.33 0.60
C ALA A 68 0.49 4.09 2.08
N LYS A 69 -0.68 4.53 2.57
CA LYS A 69 -1.14 4.24 3.95
C LYS A 69 -1.23 2.73 4.21
N GLN A 70 -1.76 1.97 3.26
CA GLN A 70 -1.81 0.51 3.37
C GLN A 70 -0.42 -0.12 3.48
N ILE A 71 0.54 0.37 2.69
CA ILE A 71 1.94 -0.09 2.76
C ILE A 71 2.56 0.26 4.11
N LEU A 72 2.38 1.49 4.59
CA LEU A 72 2.89 1.94 5.90
C LEU A 72 2.35 1.11 7.07
N LEU A 73 1.11 0.60 6.97
CA LEU A 73 0.49 -0.26 7.99
C LEU A 73 0.91 -1.72 7.92
N LYS A 74 1.04 -2.27 6.70
CA LYS A 74 1.16 -3.72 6.46
C LYS A 74 2.58 -4.19 6.25
N GLU A 75 3.42 -3.36 5.62
CA GLU A 75 4.76 -3.75 5.22
C GLU A 75 5.78 -3.42 6.32
N LYS A 76 6.83 -4.22 6.40
CA LYS A 76 7.97 -3.87 7.24
C LYS A 76 8.74 -2.74 6.55
N ILE A 77 8.56 -1.52 7.02
CA ILE A 77 9.24 -0.34 6.48
C ILE A 77 10.72 -0.36 6.90
N ARG A 78 11.61 -0.08 5.94
CA ARG A 78 13.04 0.19 6.18
C ARG A 78 13.25 1.68 6.45
N GLY A 79 12.49 2.53 5.78
CA GLY A 79 12.53 3.97 5.95
C GLY A 79 11.92 4.71 4.77
N GLY A 80 12.21 6.00 4.68
CA GLY A 80 11.72 6.83 3.60
C GLY A 80 12.34 8.21 3.60
N LYS A 81 11.93 9.03 2.63
CA LYS A 81 12.33 10.43 2.58
C LYS A 81 11.18 11.29 2.12
N GLN A 82 10.87 12.32 2.90
CA GLN A 82 9.95 13.37 2.52
C GLN A 82 10.73 14.51 1.87
N TYR A 83 10.28 14.93 0.68
CA TYR A 83 10.90 16.01 -0.09
C TYR A 83 10.06 17.28 0.02
N HIS A 84 10.70 18.45 -0.08
CA HIS A 84 10.04 19.78 -0.13
C HIS A 84 9.02 19.91 -1.27
N THR A 85 9.15 19.10 -2.31
CA THR A 85 8.18 19.02 -3.40
C THR A 85 6.87 18.34 -2.98
N GLY A 86 6.70 17.90 -1.74
CA GLY A 86 5.52 17.19 -1.23
C GLY A 86 5.46 15.72 -1.64
N TRP A 87 6.50 15.21 -2.30
CA TRP A 87 6.66 13.80 -2.60
C TRP A 87 7.27 13.05 -1.41
N LEU A 88 6.87 11.80 -1.25
CA LEU A 88 7.37 10.89 -0.23
C LEU A 88 7.87 9.63 -0.91
N SER A 89 9.11 9.26 -0.60
CA SER A 89 9.66 7.95 -0.93
C SER A 89 9.51 6.99 0.25
N ILE A 90 9.11 5.76 -0.03
CA ILE A 90 8.96 4.69 0.97
C ILE A 90 9.81 3.50 0.52
N TYR A 91 10.66 3.02 1.41
CA TYR A 91 11.47 1.81 1.23
C TYR A 91 11.01 0.75 2.21
N THR A 92 10.69 -0.43 1.70
CA THR A 92 10.33 -1.59 2.51
C THR A 92 11.53 -2.52 2.71
N LYS A 93 11.45 -3.44 3.66
CA LYS A 93 12.50 -4.44 3.92
C LYS A 93 12.59 -5.53 2.85
N ASN A 94 11.59 -5.64 1.96
CA ASN A 94 11.61 -6.53 0.79
C ASN A 94 12.12 -5.82 -0.48
N ASP A 95 12.90 -4.74 -0.31
CA ASP A 95 13.52 -3.94 -1.38
C ASP A 95 12.57 -3.31 -2.40
N ARG A 96 11.28 -3.22 -2.07
CA ARG A 96 10.33 -2.43 -2.87
C ARG A 96 10.48 -0.94 -2.55
N LYS A 97 10.25 -0.12 -3.57
CA LYS A 97 10.42 1.33 -3.53
C LYS A 97 9.19 2.00 -4.09
N TYR A 98 8.58 2.86 -3.29
CA TYR A 98 7.38 3.58 -3.67
C TYR A 98 7.60 5.08 -3.66
N LEU A 99 6.92 5.78 -4.55
CA LEU A 99 6.89 7.23 -4.63
C LEU A 99 5.43 7.68 -4.61
N VAL A 100 5.08 8.56 -3.67
CA VAL A 100 3.71 9.03 -3.47
C VAL A 100 3.67 10.54 -3.28
N LYS A 101 2.70 11.20 -3.91
CA LYS A 101 2.42 12.62 -3.65
C LYS A 101 1.52 12.72 -2.43
N GLN A 102 1.98 13.41 -1.39
CA GLN A 102 1.17 13.62 -0.20
C GLN A 102 0.05 14.63 -0.48
N PRO A 103 -1.13 14.48 0.14
CA PRO A 103 -2.22 15.45 0.00
C PRO A 103 -1.89 16.81 0.63
N LYS A 104 -1.01 16.82 1.65
CA LYS A 104 -0.44 18.00 2.31
C LYS A 104 0.92 17.64 2.91
N MET A 105 1.72 18.64 3.26
CA MET A 105 3.08 18.40 3.77
C MET A 105 3.11 17.54 5.03
N ASP A 106 2.23 17.78 6.00
CA ASP A 106 2.29 17.06 7.28
C ASP A 106 1.51 15.73 7.27
N ALA A 107 1.04 15.27 6.10
CA ALA A 107 0.17 14.11 6.00
C ALA A 107 0.81 12.82 6.53
N LEU A 108 2.11 12.60 6.27
CA LEU A 108 2.85 11.47 6.83
C LEU A 108 2.88 11.53 8.35
N GLN A 109 3.28 12.66 8.93
CA GLN A 109 3.39 12.81 10.38
C GLN A 109 2.05 12.58 11.08
N GLU A 110 0.99 13.21 10.57
CA GLU A 110 -0.37 13.03 11.10
C GLU A 110 -0.82 11.57 11.04
N PHE A 111 -0.56 10.89 9.92
CA PHE A 111 -0.91 9.48 9.76
C PHE A 111 -0.15 8.59 10.75
N MET A 112 1.16 8.76 10.86
CA MET A 112 2.00 7.95 11.75
C MET A 112 1.62 8.17 13.22
N MET A 113 1.31 9.41 13.62
CA MET A 113 0.82 9.71 14.97
C MET A 113 -0.54 9.06 15.24
N LYS A 114 -1.49 9.18 14.30
CA LYS A 114 -2.83 8.61 14.43
C LYS A 114 -2.78 7.08 14.58
N GLU A 115 -1.98 6.42 13.78
CA GLU A 115 -1.84 4.96 13.76
C GLU A 115 -0.79 4.43 14.76
N ARG A 116 -0.20 5.32 15.58
CA ARG A 116 0.84 5.02 16.57
C ARG A 116 2.04 4.27 15.98
N LEU A 117 2.42 4.63 14.75
CA LEU A 117 3.56 4.08 14.04
C LEU A 117 4.83 4.87 14.38
N LYS A 118 5.97 4.17 14.42
CA LYS A 118 7.28 4.81 14.60
C LYS A 118 7.74 5.49 13.31
N ILE A 119 8.18 6.74 13.41
CA ILE A 119 8.73 7.53 12.29
C ILE A 119 10.22 7.19 12.02
N GLU A 120 10.85 6.43 12.91
CA GLU A 120 12.26 6.01 12.80
C GLU A 120 12.58 5.48 11.38
N GLY A 121 13.61 6.05 10.75
CA GLY A 121 14.03 5.70 9.39
C GLY A 121 13.46 6.58 8.26
N PHE A 122 12.57 7.53 8.56
CA PHE A 122 12.20 8.58 7.62
C PHE A 122 13.08 9.82 7.80
N GLY A 123 13.72 10.26 6.71
CA GLY A 123 14.44 11.53 6.66
C GLY A 123 13.57 12.64 6.06
N THR A 124 13.86 13.89 6.45
CA THR A 124 13.34 15.09 5.80
C THR A 124 14.50 15.78 5.07
N GLU A 125 14.30 16.17 3.81
CA GLU A 125 15.17 17.17 3.17
C GLU A 125 14.78 18.58 3.61
#